data_AF-A0A350ZZ91-F1
#
_entry.id   AF-A0A350ZZ91-F1
#
_cell.length_a   1.000
_cell.length_b   1.000
_cell.length_c   1.000
_cell.angle_alpha   90.00
_cell.angle_beta   90.00
_cell.angle_gamma   90.00
#
_symmetry.space_group_name_H-M   'P 1'
#
loop_
_entity.id
_entity.type
_entity.pdbx_description
1 polymer ?
#
loop_
_entity_poly.entity_id
_entity_poly.type
_entity_poly.pdbx_seq_one_letter_code
_entity_poly.pdbx_strand_id
1 'polypeptide(L)'
;MATTLESYSVCLQNVLGDALAQITERLGELTLVVRPQAYASAMLALRDHPDCRFEQLIDLCGMDYSDYGDGAWDGSRFAVVAHLLSVANNRRVRVRVFCPDDDLPVVASMVDTWPAANWFEREAFDLYGIVFEGHPDLRRILTDYGFIGHPFRKDFPLSGNVEMRYDPTQQRVIYQPVSIEPREIVPRIVRDESYGAGR
;
A
#
# COMPACT_ATOMS: atom_id res chain seq x y z
N MET A 1 -25.21 19.13 9.75
CA MET A 1 -24.94 17.71 9.41
C MET A 1 -23.43 17.44 9.19
N ALA A 2 -22.54 18.12 9.93
CA ALA A 2 -21.09 17.88 9.92
C ALA A 2 -20.58 17.13 11.18
N THR A 3 -21.46 16.89 12.15
CA THR A 3 -21.12 16.46 13.50
C THR A 3 -20.78 14.97 13.66
N THR A 4 -20.99 14.12 12.64
CA THR A 4 -20.80 12.66 12.76
C THR A 4 -19.39 12.18 12.45
N LEU A 5 -18.66 12.83 11.54
CA LEU A 5 -17.28 12.43 11.21
C LEU A 5 -16.29 13.00 12.22
N GLU A 6 -16.46 14.25 12.63
CA GLU A 6 -15.61 14.88 13.65
C GLU A 6 -15.66 14.12 14.98
N SER A 7 -16.85 13.77 15.45
CA SER A 7 -17.02 12.97 16.69
C SER A 7 -16.41 11.57 16.56
N TYR A 8 -16.52 10.95 15.38
CA TYR A 8 -15.91 9.65 15.12
C TYR A 8 -14.39 9.73 15.05
N SER A 9 -13.85 10.81 14.46
CA SER A 9 -12.42 11.12 14.48
C SER A 9 -11.89 11.20 15.91
N VAL A 10 -12.60 11.90 16.80
CA VAL A 10 -12.23 12.01 18.23
C VAL A 10 -12.30 10.65 18.93
N CYS A 11 -13.32 9.84 18.64
CA CYS A 11 -13.40 8.47 19.15
C CYS A 11 -12.18 7.63 18.74
N LEU A 12 -11.82 7.65 17.44
CA LEU A 12 -10.65 6.93 16.93
C LEU A 12 -9.33 7.44 17.54
N GLN A 13 -9.19 8.75 17.74
CA GLN A 13 -8.04 9.33 18.43
C GLN A 13 -7.92 8.81 19.87
N ASN A 14 -9.04 8.74 20.61
CA ASN A 14 -9.05 8.24 21.98
C ASN A 14 -8.72 6.74 22.07
N VAL A 15 -9.23 5.95 21.12
CA VAL A 15 -8.97 4.49 21.07
C VAL A 15 -7.52 4.19 20.72
N LEU A 16 -6.96 4.92 19.76
CA LEU A 16 -5.59 4.65 19.27
C LEU A 16 -4.50 5.35 20.08
N GLY A 17 -4.80 6.49 20.71
CA GLY A 17 -3.87 7.26 21.52
C GLY A 17 -2.49 7.43 20.86
N ASP A 18 -1.45 7.00 21.56
CA ASP A 18 -0.05 7.09 21.11
C ASP A 18 0.29 6.19 19.91
N ALA A 19 -0.60 5.33 19.44
CA ALA A 19 -0.40 4.60 18.19
C ALA A 19 -0.63 5.47 16.95
N LEU A 20 -1.47 6.51 17.07
CA LEU A 20 -1.85 7.39 15.96
C LEU A 20 -0.80 8.48 15.73
N ALA A 21 -0.18 8.50 14.56
CA ALA A 21 0.76 9.54 14.15
C ALA A 21 0.02 10.75 13.56
N GLN A 22 -0.97 10.51 12.70
CA GLN A 22 -1.75 11.55 12.04
C GLN A 22 -3.14 11.04 11.70
N ILE A 23 -4.12 11.93 11.74
CA ILE A 23 -5.47 11.68 11.21
C ILE A 23 -5.81 12.77 10.22
N THR A 24 -6.37 12.40 9.08
CA THR A 24 -6.73 13.33 8.02
C THR A 24 -8.10 13.01 7.49
N GLU A 25 -8.94 14.04 7.41
CA GLU A 25 -10.23 13.99 6.73
C GLU A 25 -10.12 14.68 5.37
N ARG A 26 -10.51 13.95 4.33
CA ARG A 26 -10.65 14.48 2.96
C ARG A 26 -11.83 13.82 2.30
N LEU A 27 -12.69 14.62 1.67
CA LEU A 27 -13.82 14.14 0.85
C LEU A 27 -14.75 13.14 1.58
N GLY A 28 -14.92 13.31 2.90
CA GLY A 28 -15.76 12.42 3.73
C GLY A 28 -15.10 11.10 4.12
N GLU A 29 -13.80 10.93 3.87
CA GLU A 29 -13.03 9.74 4.24
C GLU A 29 -11.98 10.06 5.29
N LEU A 30 -11.88 9.21 6.32
CA LEU A 30 -10.86 9.29 7.35
C LEU A 30 -9.67 8.41 6.99
N THR A 31 -8.47 9.00 7.02
CA THR A 31 -7.21 8.29 6.89
C THR A 31 -6.42 8.42 8.20
N LEU A 32 -6.09 7.29 8.80
CA LEU A 32 -5.30 7.17 10.01
C LEU A 32 -3.89 6.76 9.62
N VAL A 33 -2.90 7.56 9.95
CA VAL A 33 -1.48 7.18 9.86
C VAL A 33 -1.07 6.63 11.22
N VAL A 34 -0.66 5.37 11.26
CA VAL A 34 -0.30 4.66 12.49
C VAL A 34 1.21 4.46 12.53
N ARG A 35 1.80 4.55 13.74
CA ARG A 35 3.23 4.27 13.94
C ARG A 35 3.52 2.78 13.70
N PRO A 36 4.57 2.42 12.95
CA PRO A 36 4.84 1.02 12.61
C PRO A 36 4.99 0.10 13.82
N GLN A 37 5.60 0.58 14.91
CA GLN A 37 5.77 -0.20 16.14
C GLN A 37 4.45 -0.55 16.83
N ALA A 38 3.41 0.25 16.62
CA ALA A 38 2.08 0.07 17.23
C ALA A 38 1.04 -0.47 16.25
N TYR A 39 1.44 -0.83 15.01
CA TYR A 39 0.51 -1.18 13.94
C TYR A 39 -0.37 -2.38 14.31
N ALA A 40 0.20 -3.49 14.75
CA ALA A 40 -0.56 -4.68 15.13
C ALA A 40 -1.55 -4.40 16.27
N SER A 41 -1.11 -3.72 17.34
CA SER A 41 -1.98 -3.37 18.47
C SER A 41 -3.10 -2.38 18.07
N ALA A 42 -2.81 -1.43 17.20
CA ALA A 42 -3.78 -0.47 16.69
C ALA A 42 -4.86 -1.17 15.84
N MET A 43 -4.45 -2.04 14.93
CA MET A 43 -5.36 -2.80 14.09
C MET A 43 -6.25 -3.74 14.91
N LEU A 44 -5.68 -4.39 15.94
CA LEU A 44 -6.45 -5.19 16.89
C LEU A 44 -7.48 -4.36 17.66
N ALA A 45 -7.09 -3.18 18.16
CA ALA A 45 -8.00 -2.26 18.83
C ALA A 45 -9.13 -1.78 17.91
N LEU A 46 -8.83 -1.49 16.63
CA LEU A 46 -9.84 -1.13 15.64
C LEU A 46 -10.85 -2.26 15.40
N ARG A 47 -10.40 -3.51 15.39
CA ARG A 47 -11.29 -4.68 15.26
C ARG A 47 -12.16 -4.88 16.51
N ASP A 48 -11.55 -4.87 17.69
CA ASP A 48 -12.16 -5.39 18.92
C ASP A 48 -12.88 -4.31 19.76
N HIS A 49 -12.52 -3.04 19.63
CA HIS A 49 -13.12 -1.97 20.42
C HIS A 49 -14.62 -1.81 20.08
N PRO A 50 -15.53 -1.76 21.07
CA PRO A 50 -16.98 -1.76 20.85
C PRO A 50 -17.50 -0.59 20.03
N ASP A 51 -16.82 0.57 20.08
CA ASP A 51 -17.18 1.76 19.30
C ASP A 51 -16.60 1.76 17.88
N CYS A 52 -15.60 0.92 17.60
CA CYS A 52 -14.96 0.83 16.27
C CYS A 52 -15.57 -0.32 15.47
N ARG A 53 -15.44 -1.55 15.99
CA ARG A 53 -15.92 -2.80 15.39
C ARG A 53 -15.63 -2.89 13.90
N PHE A 54 -14.36 -2.82 13.51
CA PHE A 54 -13.98 -3.03 12.11
C PHE A 54 -13.87 -4.53 11.81
N GLU A 55 -15.02 -5.16 11.53
CA GLU A 55 -15.07 -6.61 11.36
C GLU A 55 -14.48 -7.09 10.02
N GLN A 56 -14.42 -6.22 9.02
CA GLN A 56 -13.99 -6.58 7.67
C GLN A 56 -12.79 -5.77 7.21
N LEU A 57 -11.76 -6.47 6.74
CA LEU A 57 -10.70 -5.93 5.90
C LEU A 57 -11.15 -6.03 4.44
N ILE A 58 -11.26 -4.88 3.78
CA ILE A 58 -11.75 -4.77 2.39
C ILE A 58 -10.61 -4.89 1.39
N ASP A 59 -9.49 -4.24 1.70
CA ASP A 59 -8.32 -4.19 0.83
C ASP A 59 -7.07 -3.95 1.68
N LEU A 60 -5.93 -4.45 1.20
CA LEU A 60 -4.61 -4.08 1.68
C LEU A 60 -3.67 -3.95 0.49
N CYS A 61 -3.05 -2.79 0.34
CA CYS A 61 -2.12 -2.51 -0.76
C CYS A 61 -0.81 -1.90 -0.24
N GLY A 62 0.28 -2.24 -0.94
CA GLY A 62 1.55 -1.52 -0.82
C GLY A 62 1.51 -0.22 -1.63
N MET A 63 2.31 0.75 -1.22
CA MET A 63 2.49 2.03 -1.91
C MET A 63 3.96 2.41 -1.89
N ASP A 64 4.44 2.94 -3.01
CA ASP A 64 5.78 3.51 -3.17
C ASP A 64 5.67 5.03 -3.32
N TYR A 65 6.24 5.76 -2.37
CA TYR A 65 6.20 7.20 -2.25
C TYR A 65 7.42 7.91 -2.85
N SER A 66 8.38 7.18 -3.48
CA SER A 66 9.64 7.77 -3.96
C SER A 66 9.46 9.00 -4.86
N ASP A 67 8.43 9.00 -5.72
CA ASP A 67 8.11 10.09 -6.65
C ASP A 67 6.80 10.81 -6.28
N TYR A 68 6.33 10.64 -5.03
CA TYR A 68 5.04 11.16 -4.64
C TYR A 68 5.01 12.69 -4.64
N GLY A 69 3.99 13.26 -5.30
CA GLY A 69 3.81 14.71 -5.39
C GLY A 69 4.98 15.42 -6.09
N ASP A 70 5.56 14.80 -7.13
CA ASP A 70 6.74 15.32 -7.83
C ASP A 70 7.95 15.57 -6.89
N GLY A 71 8.10 14.72 -5.86
CA GLY A 71 9.18 14.81 -4.87
C GLY A 71 8.84 15.68 -3.66
N ALA A 72 7.58 16.06 -3.46
CA ALA A 72 7.13 16.80 -2.28
C ALA A 72 7.14 15.97 -0.98
N TRP A 73 7.30 14.65 -1.06
CA TRP A 73 7.37 13.75 0.08
C TRP A 73 8.82 13.45 0.47
N ASP A 74 9.20 13.75 1.72
CA ASP A 74 10.54 13.54 2.28
C ASP A 74 10.61 12.40 3.31
N GLY A 75 9.49 11.71 3.55
CA GLY A 75 9.39 10.61 4.52
C GLY A 75 9.74 9.24 3.94
N SER A 76 9.40 8.18 4.70
CA SER A 76 9.60 6.79 4.29
C SER A 76 9.02 6.49 2.90
N ARG A 77 9.75 5.68 2.13
CA ARG A 77 9.38 5.31 0.76
C ARG A 77 8.17 4.39 0.71
N PHE A 78 8.15 3.35 1.53
CA PHE A 78 7.10 2.34 1.44
C PHE A 78 6.02 2.54 2.49
N ALA A 79 4.76 2.36 2.08
CA ALA A 79 3.63 2.32 3.00
C ALA A 79 2.71 1.14 2.69
N VAL A 80 2.07 0.62 3.72
CA VAL A 80 0.94 -0.31 3.58
C VAL A 80 -0.33 0.46 3.93
N VAL A 81 -1.33 0.33 3.06
CA VAL A 81 -2.65 0.95 3.23
C VAL A 81 -3.68 -0.17 3.35
N ALA A 82 -4.41 -0.19 4.46
CA ALA A 82 -5.50 -1.10 4.70
C ALA A 82 -6.83 -0.35 4.74
N HIS A 83 -7.85 -0.87 4.07
CA HIS A 83 -9.20 -0.34 4.13
C HIS A 83 -10.07 -1.24 4.99
N LEU A 84 -10.66 -0.67 6.03
CA LEU A 84 -11.49 -1.39 6.97
C LEU A 84 -12.94 -0.93 6.86
N LEU A 85 -13.85 -1.87 7.06
CA LEU A 85 -15.29 -1.64 7.10
C LEU A 85 -15.85 -2.18 8.41
N SER A 86 -16.57 -1.31 9.14
CA SER A 86 -17.46 -1.70 10.22
C SER A 86 -18.85 -1.86 9.65
N VAL A 87 -19.38 -3.09 9.68
CA VAL A 87 -20.74 -3.40 9.26
C VAL A 87 -21.73 -2.96 10.33
N ALA A 88 -21.39 -3.13 11.62
CA ALA A 88 -22.24 -2.73 12.73
C ALA A 88 -22.50 -1.21 12.74
N ASN A 89 -21.47 -0.41 12.46
CA ASN A 89 -21.56 1.05 12.49
C ASN A 89 -21.77 1.67 11.10
N ASN A 90 -21.72 0.86 10.03
CA ASN A 90 -21.71 1.29 8.63
C ASN A 90 -20.69 2.40 8.36
N ARG A 91 -19.44 2.18 8.80
CA ARG A 91 -18.33 3.15 8.68
C ARG A 91 -17.12 2.52 8.01
N ARG A 92 -16.40 3.34 7.24
CA ARG A 92 -15.12 2.96 6.63
C ARG A 92 -14.00 3.81 7.20
N VAL A 93 -12.83 3.21 7.31
CA VAL A 93 -11.60 3.93 7.62
C VAL A 93 -10.46 3.37 6.78
N ARG A 94 -9.54 4.25 6.41
CA ARG A 94 -8.28 3.86 5.80
C ARG A 94 -7.17 3.98 6.83
N VAL A 95 -6.43 2.91 7.04
CA VAL A 95 -5.26 2.89 7.91
C VAL A 95 -4.03 2.82 7.03
N ARG A 96 -3.06 3.70 7.26
CA ARG A 96 -1.78 3.76 6.58
C ARG A 96 -0.68 3.57 7.60
N VAL A 97 0.28 2.73 7.28
CA VAL A 97 1.51 2.56 8.05
C VAL A 97 2.70 2.69 7.12
N PHE A 98 3.70 3.44 7.54
CA PHE A 98 4.94 3.59 6.79
C PHE A 98 5.99 2.59 7.29
N CYS A 99 6.76 2.04 6.36
CA CYS A 99 7.88 1.15 6.68
C CYS A 99 9.02 2.00 7.26
N PRO A 100 9.67 1.57 8.36
CA PRO A 100 10.75 2.35 8.97
C PRO A 100 12.06 2.29 8.17
N ASP A 101 12.28 1.22 7.41
CA ASP A 101 13.48 0.97 6.61
C ASP A 101 13.07 0.81 5.13
N ASP A 102 13.74 1.55 4.25
CA ASP A 102 13.48 1.54 2.82
C ASP A 102 14.26 0.43 2.08
N ASP A 103 15.38 -0.03 2.63
CA ASP A 103 16.18 -1.14 2.06
C ASP A 103 15.48 -2.48 2.35
N LEU A 104 14.96 -2.64 3.56
CA LEU A 104 14.18 -3.80 3.97
C LEU A 104 12.83 -3.36 4.57
N PRO A 105 11.81 -3.08 3.74
CA PRO A 105 10.51 -2.66 4.24
C PRO A 105 9.79 -3.82 4.94
N VAL A 106 9.66 -3.71 6.26
CA VAL A 106 8.99 -4.71 7.12
C VAL A 106 7.80 -4.08 7.85
N VAL A 107 6.67 -4.79 7.87
CA VAL A 107 5.44 -4.44 8.61
C VAL A 107 4.88 -5.70 9.27
N ALA A 108 4.15 -5.58 10.38
CA ALA A 108 3.47 -6.72 10.99
C ALA A 108 2.33 -7.25 10.11
N SER A 109 2.19 -8.57 10.02
CA SER A 109 1.08 -9.25 9.33
C SER A 109 -0.24 -9.09 10.09
N MET A 110 -1.32 -8.91 9.35
CA MET A 110 -2.69 -8.79 9.84
C MET A 110 -3.51 -10.07 9.62
N VAL A 111 -2.90 -11.17 9.16
CA VAL A 111 -3.59 -12.44 8.89
C VAL A 111 -4.31 -13.00 10.12
N ASP A 112 -3.69 -12.92 11.29
CA ASP A 112 -4.30 -13.36 12.56
C ASP A 112 -5.49 -12.47 12.96
N THR A 113 -5.50 -11.22 12.50
CA THR A 113 -6.56 -10.26 12.79
C THR A 113 -7.73 -10.40 11.82
N TRP A 114 -7.42 -10.43 10.51
CA TRP A 114 -8.35 -10.71 9.41
C TRP A 114 -7.71 -11.73 8.46
N PRO A 115 -8.24 -12.97 8.38
CA PRO A 115 -7.68 -14.01 7.49
C PRO A 115 -7.65 -13.62 6.00
N ALA A 116 -8.53 -12.69 5.59
CA ALA A 116 -8.55 -12.15 4.23
C ALA A 116 -7.25 -11.44 3.85
N ALA A 117 -6.48 -10.92 4.82
CA ALA A 117 -5.24 -10.22 4.57
C ALA A 117 -4.16 -11.08 3.89
N ASN A 118 -4.23 -12.42 4.00
CA ASN A 118 -3.21 -13.32 3.48
C ASN A 118 -2.87 -13.09 2.00
N TRP A 119 -3.90 -12.96 1.15
CA TRP A 119 -3.69 -12.78 -0.29
C TRP A 119 -3.17 -11.38 -0.61
N PHE A 120 -3.69 -10.36 0.06
CA PHE A 120 -3.28 -8.97 -0.13
C PHE A 120 -1.85 -8.71 0.35
N GLU A 121 -1.43 -9.30 1.46
CA GLU A 121 -0.06 -9.21 1.97
C GLU A 121 0.93 -9.87 1.01
N ARG A 122 0.54 -11.01 0.42
CA ARG A 122 1.34 -11.66 -0.64
C ARG A 122 1.43 -10.83 -1.91
N GLU A 123 0.34 -10.16 -2.30
CA GLU A 123 0.34 -9.24 -3.43
C GLU A 123 1.25 -8.04 -3.17
N ALA A 124 1.14 -7.40 -1.99
CA ALA A 124 2.00 -6.28 -1.60
C ALA A 124 3.49 -6.70 -1.54
N PHE A 125 3.78 -7.91 -1.08
CA PHE A 125 5.12 -8.48 -1.14
C PHE A 125 5.61 -8.69 -2.58
N ASP A 126 4.78 -9.25 -3.45
CA ASP A 126 5.18 -9.53 -4.83
C ASP A 126 5.43 -8.24 -5.64
N LEU A 127 4.53 -7.26 -5.50
CA LEU A 127 4.52 -6.04 -6.30
C LEU A 127 5.43 -4.92 -5.77
N TYR A 128 5.57 -4.80 -4.45
CA TYR A 128 6.35 -3.74 -3.79
C TYR A 128 7.55 -4.27 -2.99
N GLY A 129 7.58 -5.56 -2.66
CA GLY A 129 8.66 -6.15 -1.86
C GLY A 129 8.57 -5.87 -0.37
N ILE A 130 7.37 -5.50 0.12
CA ILE A 130 7.12 -5.28 1.55
C ILE A 130 7.00 -6.64 2.24
N VAL A 131 7.80 -6.87 3.28
CA VAL A 131 7.82 -8.12 4.04
C VAL A 131 6.86 -8.00 5.22
N PHE A 132 6.00 -9.01 5.38
CA PHE A 132 5.03 -9.08 6.47
C PHE A 132 5.50 -10.05 7.55
N GLU A 133 5.89 -9.52 8.72
CA GLU A 133 6.34 -10.33 9.86
C GLU A 133 5.15 -11.07 10.48
N GLY A 134 5.29 -12.41 10.65
CA GLY A 134 4.23 -13.28 11.16
C GLY A 134 3.33 -13.90 10.10
N HIS A 135 3.52 -13.58 8.81
CA HIS A 135 2.73 -14.19 7.73
C HIS A 135 3.05 -15.69 7.54
N PRO A 136 2.05 -16.59 7.39
CA PRO A 136 2.28 -18.03 7.37
C PRO A 136 2.96 -18.56 6.08
N ASP A 137 2.69 -17.97 4.91
CA ASP A 137 3.23 -18.39 3.60
C ASP A 137 3.47 -17.17 2.69
N LEU A 138 4.51 -16.39 2.99
CA LEU A 138 4.82 -15.19 2.21
C LEU A 138 5.62 -15.56 0.96
N ARG A 139 4.95 -15.60 -0.18
CA ARG A 139 5.53 -15.89 -1.49
C ARG A 139 4.80 -15.15 -2.61
N ARG A 140 5.47 -15.04 -3.77
CA ARG A 140 4.94 -14.46 -5.00
C ARG A 140 3.60 -15.08 -5.40
N ILE A 141 2.79 -14.30 -6.11
CA ILE A 141 1.42 -14.70 -6.50
C ILE A 141 1.00 -14.19 -7.88
N LEU A 142 1.43 -13.00 -8.28
CA LEU A 142 1.10 -12.40 -9.58
C LEU A 142 2.24 -12.51 -10.58
N THR A 143 3.49 -12.41 -10.12
CA THR A 143 4.66 -12.48 -10.99
C THR A 143 5.04 -13.92 -11.32
N ASP A 144 5.78 -14.06 -12.42
CA ASP A 144 6.32 -15.35 -12.83
C ASP A 144 7.32 -15.92 -11.80
N TYR A 145 7.47 -17.25 -11.77
CA TYR A 145 8.24 -17.95 -10.75
C TYR A 145 9.71 -17.50 -10.67
N GLY A 146 10.30 -17.14 -11.81
CA GLY A 146 11.69 -16.66 -11.92
C GLY A 146 11.82 -15.14 -11.95
N PHE A 147 10.76 -14.39 -11.66
CA PHE A 147 10.78 -12.94 -11.80
C PHE A 147 11.70 -12.28 -10.78
N ILE A 148 12.59 -11.40 -11.28
CA ILE A 148 13.56 -10.66 -10.46
C ILE A 148 13.11 -9.21 -10.38
N GLY A 149 12.82 -8.76 -9.16
CA GLY A 149 12.34 -7.41 -8.86
C GLY A 149 10.88 -7.38 -8.41
N HIS A 150 10.37 -6.15 -8.32
CA HIS A 150 9.05 -5.78 -7.81
C HIS A 150 8.41 -4.77 -8.76
N PRO A 151 7.42 -5.18 -9.58
CA PRO A 151 6.95 -4.39 -10.73
C PRO A 151 6.40 -3.00 -10.42
N PHE A 152 5.81 -2.78 -9.24
CA PHE A 152 5.12 -1.53 -8.91
C PHE A 152 5.98 -0.51 -8.18
N ARG A 153 7.25 -0.82 -7.94
CA ARG A 153 8.21 0.18 -7.50
C ARG A 153 8.48 1.18 -8.63
N LYS A 154 8.63 2.45 -8.30
CA LYS A 154 8.76 3.53 -9.31
C LYS A 154 10.09 3.49 -10.08
N ASP A 155 11.10 2.88 -9.50
CA ASP A 155 12.40 2.60 -10.13
C ASP A 155 12.37 1.41 -11.10
N PHE A 156 11.29 0.62 -11.13
CA PHE A 156 11.17 -0.52 -12.03
C PHE A 156 10.71 -0.09 -13.44
N PRO A 157 11.41 -0.50 -14.53
CA PRO A 157 11.04 -0.10 -15.88
C PRO A 157 9.71 -0.73 -16.31
N LEU A 158 8.88 0.02 -17.02
CA LEU A 158 7.54 -0.42 -17.45
C LEU A 158 7.59 -1.70 -18.31
N SER A 159 8.56 -1.82 -19.20
CA SER A 159 8.74 -3.01 -20.06
C SER A 159 9.37 -4.20 -19.33
N GLY A 160 9.82 -4.00 -18.09
CA GLY A 160 10.64 -4.96 -17.36
C GLY A 160 12.05 -5.12 -17.95
N ASN A 161 12.76 -6.12 -17.43
CA ASN A 161 14.15 -6.40 -17.82
C ASN A 161 14.26 -7.60 -18.78
N VAL A 162 13.26 -8.48 -18.78
CA VAL A 162 13.27 -9.75 -19.53
C VAL A 162 12.00 -9.89 -20.38
N GLU A 163 12.15 -10.44 -21.58
CA GLU A 163 11.07 -10.87 -22.46
C GLU A 163 11.18 -12.38 -22.73
N MET A 164 10.06 -13.02 -23.03
CA MET A 164 10.01 -14.45 -23.34
C MET A 164 9.87 -14.66 -24.85
N ARG A 165 10.63 -15.62 -25.40
CA ARG A 165 10.43 -16.13 -26.77
C ARG A 165 10.54 -17.63 -26.84
N TYR A 166 9.88 -18.24 -27.81
CA TYR A 166 10.06 -19.66 -28.13
C TYR A 166 11.35 -19.85 -28.94
N ASP A 167 12.21 -20.78 -28.53
CA ASP A 167 13.38 -21.21 -29.29
C ASP A 167 13.09 -22.56 -29.98
N PRO A 168 12.97 -22.60 -31.32
CA PRO A 168 12.68 -23.84 -32.04
C PRO A 168 13.81 -24.87 -31.99
N THR A 169 15.06 -24.44 -31.75
CA THR A 169 16.22 -25.35 -31.66
C THR A 169 16.23 -26.07 -30.32
N GLN A 170 15.93 -25.35 -29.24
CA GLN A 170 15.86 -25.90 -27.88
C GLN A 170 14.48 -26.47 -27.53
N GLN A 171 13.48 -26.27 -28.39
CA GLN A 171 12.09 -26.65 -28.20
C GLN A 171 11.50 -26.18 -26.86
N ARG A 172 11.87 -24.97 -26.41
CA ARG A 172 11.41 -24.40 -25.13
C ARG A 172 11.28 -22.88 -25.17
N VAL A 173 10.53 -22.32 -24.23
CA VAL A 173 10.47 -20.88 -23.97
C VAL A 173 11.74 -20.47 -23.23
N ILE A 174 12.40 -19.41 -23.69
CA ILE A 174 13.60 -18.85 -23.08
C ILE A 174 13.35 -17.38 -22.67
N TYR A 175 14.07 -16.94 -21.65
CA TYR A 175 14.13 -15.55 -21.21
C TYR A 175 15.32 -14.87 -21.90
N GLN A 176 15.10 -13.67 -22.43
CA GLN A 176 16.15 -12.82 -22.97
C GLN A 176 15.95 -11.37 -22.53
N PRO A 177 16.98 -10.51 -22.57
CA PRO A 177 16.81 -9.09 -22.30
C PRO A 177 15.78 -8.44 -23.24
N VAL A 178 15.00 -7.51 -22.70
CA VAL A 178 13.98 -6.78 -23.46
C VAL A 178 14.62 -6.04 -24.64
N SER A 179 14.01 -6.19 -25.82
CA SER A 179 14.44 -5.56 -27.07
C SER A 179 13.65 -4.28 -27.40
N ILE A 180 12.60 -3.99 -26.62
CA ILE A 180 11.66 -2.89 -26.84
C ILE A 180 12.29 -1.56 -26.39
N GLU A 181 12.42 -0.62 -27.32
CA GLU A 181 12.77 0.77 -27.02
C GLU A 181 11.52 1.56 -26.59
N PRO A 182 11.55 2.26 -25.43
CA PRO A 182 10.45 3.11 -25.01
C PRO A 182 10.20 4.24 -26.02
N ARG A 183 8.98 4.32 -26.55
CA ARG A 183 8.56 5.45 -27.38
C ARG A 183 7.85 6.50 -26.53
N GLU A 184 8.56 7.56 -26.17
CA GLU A 184 7.95 8.73 -25.51
C GLU A 184 7.24 9.61 -26.55
N ILE A 185 5.93 9.39 -26.73
CA ILE A 185 5.12 10.16 -27.69
C ILE A 185 4.70 11.52 -27.11
N VAL A 186 4.69 11.66 -25.79
CA VAL A 186 4.25 12.87 -25.09
C VAL A 186 5.37 13.40 -24.19
N PRO A 187 5.85 14.64 -24.37
CA PRO A 187 6.85 15.22 -23.49
C PRO A 187 6.29 15.37 -22.07
N ARG A 188 7.12 15.14 -21.05
CA ARG A 188 6.76 15.39 -19.64
C ARG A 188 6.37 16.87 -19.47
N ILE A 189 5.09 17.14 -19.25
CA ILE A 189 4.59 18.50 -18.98
C ILE A 189 4.74 18.75 -17.47
N VAL A 190 5.81 19.46 -17.09
CA VAL A 190 5.92 20.03 -15.74
C VAL A 190 4.97 21.23 -15.68
N ARG A 191 3.91 21.12 -14.89
CA ARG A 191 2.97 22.23 -14.68
C ARG A 191 3.47 23.08 -13.52
N ASP A 192 3.58 24.37 -13.77
CA ASP A 192 3.95 25.35 -12.74
C ASP A 192 2.86 25.43 -11.66
N GLU A 193 3.21 25.76 -10.41
CA GLU A 193 2.25 25.81 -9.29
C GLU A 193 1.09 26.80 -9.53
N SER A 194 1.31 27.78 -10.41
CA SER A 194 0.32 28.78 -10.83
C SER A 194 -0.65 28.32 -11.93
N TYR A 195 -0.46 27.11 -12.49
CA TYR A 195 -1.25 26.60 -13.60
C TYR A 195 -2.71 26.33 -13.17
N GLY A 196 -3.59 27.28 -13.46
CA GLY A 196 -5.01 27.22 -13.15
C GLY A 196 -5.46 28.12 -11.99
N ALA A 197 -4.55 28.88 -11.36
CA ALA A 197 -4.88 29.78 -10.24
C ALA A 197 -5.77 31.00 -10.62
N GLY A 198 -6.20 31.11 -11.88
CA GLY A 198 -7.00 32.22 -12.40
C GLY A 198 -8.21 31.79 -13.24
N ARG A 199 -8.74 30.57 -13.04
CA ARG A 199 -9.99 30.11 -13.65
C ARG A 199 -11.02 29.73 -12.60
#